data_AF-R5CQB8-F1
#
_entry.id   AF-R5CQB8-F1
#
_cell.length_a   1.000
_cell.length_b   1.000
_cell.length_c   1.000
_cell.angle_alpha   90.00
_cell.angle_beta   90.00
_cell.angle_gamma   90.00
#
_symmetry.space_group_name_H-M   'P 1'
#
loop_
_entity.id
_entity.type
_entity.pdbx_description
1 polymer ?
#
loop_
_entity_poly.entity_id
_entity_poly.type
_entity_poly.pdbx_seq_one_letter_code
_entity_poly.pdbx_strand_id
1 'polypeptide(L)'
;MRKILILLLTVIAMTGCDNKKSAEELFKETSSGVVVVLNEYYYELKLPNGNSLYFTGLDEEGDITGLTAEVNEAKANRSMLTGTAFFVDDKGTLMTNRHVAAPAIDAVTARRSMINIMKAMKLYFAEAMSTLSDQFDVLESQKSSCSYVDFYGYMHVDQERLAEINSQQTELRRQYNLLSQSSDEIDSNIDPEGIKIQAVCELGIAYNDTYVTTDKDFIDKNPCVVTRTSDKEDVDLALIQLKNKKTPEGAHIFKLRGEGGNGNFLDGLLGGNGADEPLKIDQQLYMIGYNAGLVLANTKQGIKVQMTSGKITQLPDGQRLLYSIPTLQGSSGSPVIDEYGNLVAVNFAKLGTTDNFNFGIPEERIKEFLKR
;
A
#
# COMPACT_ATOMS: atom_id res chain seq x y z
N MET A 1 -34.31 6.81 -63.56
CA MET A 1 -33.36 7.70 -62.84
C MET A 1 -33.85 8.11 -61.45
N ARG A 2 -35.13 8.48 -61.25
CA ARG A 2 -35.67 8.89 -59.92
C ARG A 2 -35.66 7.79 -58.83
N LYS A 3 -35.78 6.51 -59.21
CA LYS A 3 -35.73 5.36 -58.26
C LYS A 3 -34.31 4.97 -57.81
N ILE A 4 -33.28 5.27 -58.62
CA ILE A 4 -31.87 5.00 -58.27
C ILE A 4 -31.34 6.08 -57.31
N LEU A 5 -31.81 7.33 -57.47
CA LEU A 5 -31.45 8.44 -56.58
C LEU A 5 -32.03 8.25 -55.16
N ILE A 6 -33.21 7.66 -55.03
CA ILE A 6 -33.83 7.37 -53.72
C ILE A 6 -33.11 6.21 -53.02
N LEU A 7 -32.64 5.21 -53.77
CA LEU A 7 -31.87 4.09 -53.21
C LEU A 7 -30.47 4.55 -52.74
N LEU A 8 -29.84 5.50 -53.44
CA LEU A 8 -28.56 6.10 -53.01
C LEU A 8 -28.73 7.00 -51.78
N LEU A 9 -29.85 7.74 -51.64
CA LEU A 9 -30.12 8.56 -50.46
C LEU A 9 -30.43 7.74 -49.20
N THR A 10 -31.04 6.55 -49.33
CA THR A 10 -31.23 5.67 -48.16
C THR A 10 -29.95 4.95 -47.72
N VAL A 11 -28.96 4.80 -48.60
CA VAL A 11 -27.65 4.22 -48.25
C VAL A 11 -26.74 5.25 -47.57
N ILE A 12 -26.87 6.55 -47.92
CA ILE A 12 -26.10 7.64 -47.28
C ILE A 12 -26.66 8.02 -45.89
N ALA A 13 -27.90 7.64 -45.57
CA ALA A 13 -28.48 7.85 -44.24
C ALA A 13 -28.02 6.83 -43.18
N MET A 14 -27.21 5.82 -43.54
CA MET A 14 -26.66 4.83 -42.59
C MET A 14 -25.14 4.95 -42.37
N THR A 15 -24.48 5.95 -42.95
CA THR A 15 -23.06 6.23 -42.65
C THR A 15 -22.97 7.18 -41.47
N GLY A 16 -23.03 6.63 -40.26
CA GLY A 16 -22.85 7.39 -39.03
C GLY A 16 -23.41 6.75 -37.77
N CYS A 17 -23.37 5.43 -37.62
CA CYS A 17 -23.46 4.84 -36.28
C CYS A 17 -22.12 5.08 -35.58
N ASP A 18 -21.99 6.25 -34.96
CA ASP A 18 -20.93 6.47 -33.97
C ASP A 18 -21.29 5.53 -32.79
N ASN A 19 -20.54 4.45 -32.61
CA ASN A 19 -20.78 3.39 -31.60
C ASN A 19 -20.55 3.86 -30.16
N LYS A 20 -20.69 5.17 -29.90
CA LYS A 20 -20.56 5.79 -28.59
C LYS A 20 -21.72 5.36 -27.71
N LYS A 21 -21.40 4.93 -26.51
CA LYS A 21 -22.36 4.54 -25.48
C LYS A 21 -22.67 5.72 -24.57
N SER A 22 -23.90 5.78 -24.09
CA SER A 22 -24.26 6.71 -23.03
C SER A 22 -23.58 6.35 -21.71
N ALA A 23 -23.49 7.31 -20.79
CA ALA A 23 -22.94 7.08 -19.46
C ALA A 23 -23.69 5.96 -18.70
N GLU A 24 -25.01 5.88 -18.86
CA GLU A 24 -25.83 4.85 -18.21
C GLU A 24 -25.55 3.44 -18.77
N GLU A 25 -25.40 3.32 -20.10
CA GLU A 25 -25.01 2.05 -20.75
C GLU A 25 -23.62 1.60 -20.29
N LEU A 26 -22.64 2.52 -20.32
CA LEU A 26 -21.29 2.24 -19.83
C LEU A 26 -21.29 1.83 -18.36
N PHE A 27 -22.05 2.52 -17.52
CA PHE A 27 -22.14 2.20 -16.09
C PHE A 27 -22.73 0.82 -15.86
N LYS A 28 -23.83 0.50 -16.54
CA LYS A 28 -24.47 -0.82 -16.43
C LYS A 28 -23.56 -1.94 -16.92
N GLU A 29 -22.77 -1.70 -17.96
CA GLU A 29 -21.85 -2.68 -18.52
C GLU A 29 -20.59 -2.90 -17.68
N THR A 30 -20.04 -1.83 -17.09
CA THR A 30 -18.69 -1.86 -16.49
C THR A 30 -18.67 -1.95 -14.97
N SER A 31 -19.75 -1.54 -14.29
CA SER A 31 -19.82 -1.49 -12.82
C SER A 31 -19.54 -2.84 -12.12
N SER A 32 -19.93 -3.97 -12.72
CA SER A 32 -19.68 -5.30 -12.17
C SER A 32 -18.21 -5.71 -12.17
N GLY A 33 -17.38 -5.05 -12.99
CA GLY A 33 -15.95 -5.30 -13.11
C GLY A 33 -15.08 -4.51 -12.12
N VAL A 34 -15.68 -3.60 -11.35
CA VAL A 34 -14.97 -2.67 -10.45
C VAL A 34 -15.26 -3.02 -9.00
N VAL A 35 -14.23 -3.03 -8.16
CA VAL A 35 -14.31 -3.48 -6.76
C VAL A 35 -13.59 -2.51 -5.82
N VAL A 36 -14.01 -2.49 -4.55
CA VAL A 36 -13.25 -1.84 -3.49
C VAL A 36 -12.13 -2.78 -3.07
N VAL A 37 -10.91 -2.28 -2.97
CA VAL A 37 -9.78 -2.97 -2.35
C VAL A 37 -9.62 -2.46 -0.93
N LEU A 38 -9.48 -3.39 0.02
CA LEU A 38 -8.95 -3.13 1.35
C LEU A 38 -7.56 -3.75 1.43
N ASN A 39 -6.59 -2.93 1.82
CA ASN A 39 -5.25 -3.39 2.18
C ASN A 39 -5.00 -3.08 3.65
N GLU A 40 -4.77 -4.13 4.41
CA GLU A 40 -4.28 -4.03 5.77
C GLU A 40 -2.79 -4.33 5.79
N TYR A 41 -2.00 -3.42 6.37
CA TYR A 41 -0.56 -3.54 6.27
C TYR A 41 0.17 -3.04 7.51
N TYR A 42 1.37 -3.56 7.67
CA TYR A 42 2.40 -3.08 8.57
C TYR A 42 3.76 -3.30 7.88
N TYR A 43 4.83 -2.83 8.48
CA TYR A 43 6.17 -2.96 7.94
C TYR A 43 7.00 -3.91 8.81
N GLU A 44 7.75 -4.78 8.16
CA GLU A 44 8.78 -5.60 8.80
C GLU A 44 10.15 -4.98 8.52
N LEU A 45 10.89 -4.73 9.60
CA LEU A 45 12.27 -4.30 9.62
C LEU A 45 13.15 -5.48 10.01
N LYS A 46 13.92 -6.01 9.06
CA LYS A 46 14.89 -7.09 9.31
C LYS A 46 16.25 -6.50 9.66
N LEU A 47 16.72 -6.83 10.85
CA LEU A 47 18.03 -6.45 11.36
C LEU A 47 19.13 -7.38 10.80
N PRO A 48 20.40 -6.91 10.77
CA PRO A 48 21.53 -7.71 10.29
C PRO A 48 21.71 -9.06 11.02
N ASN A 49 21.39 -9.12 12.31
CA ASN A 49 21.44 -10.36 13.10
C ASN A 49 20.31 -11.37 12.78
N GLY A 50 19.39 -11.02 11.88
CA GLY A 50 18.26 -11.87 11.47
C GLY A 50 16.99 -11.67 12.30
N ASN A 51 17.02 -10.85 13.36
CA ASN A 51 15.82 -10.50 14.11
C ASN A 51 14.93 -9.54 13.31
N SER A 52 13.62 -9.63 13.52
CA SER A 52 12.64 -8.73 12.92
C SER A 52 12.03 -7.82 13.99
N LEU A 53 11.86 -6.55 13.63
CA LEU A 53 10.98 -5.61 14.31
C LEU A 53 9.85 -5.23 13.37
N TYR A 54 8.75 -4.75 13.93
CA TYR A 54 7.56 -4.40 13.18
C TYR A 54 7.09 -3.00 13.53
N PHE A 55 6.52 -2.28 12.58
CA PHE A 55 5.99 -0.95 12.81
C PHE A 55 4.85 -0.62 11.83
N THR A 56 4.08 0.42 12.11
CA THR A 56 2.85 0.74 11.35
C THR A 56 3.01 1.92 10.42
N GLY A 57 3.95 2.83 10.69
CA GLY A 57 4.25 3.93 9.78
C GLY A 57 5.32 4.88 10.27
N LEU A 58 5.36 6.06 9.66
CA LEU A 58 6.16 7.20 10.09
C LEU A 58 5.22 8.36 10.41
N ASP A 59 5.53 9.14 11.44
CA ASP A 59 4.83 10.40 11.71
C ASP A 59 5.34 11.57 10.85
N GLU A 60 4.85 12.79 11.13
CA GLU A 60 5.21 14.00 10.38
C GLU A 60 6.69 14.40 10.53
N GLU A 61 7.34 13.98 11.63
CA GLU A 61 8.76 14.23 11.91
C GLU A 61 9.65 13.14 11.28
N GLY A 62 9.03 12.07 10.77
CA GLY A 62 9.72 10.93 10.18
C GLY A 62 10.11 9.87 11.22
N ASP A 63 9.49 9.89 12.39
CA ASP A 63 9.72 8.91 13.45
C ASP A 63 8.83 7.69 13.32
N ILE A 64 9.39 6.52 13.66
CA ILE A 64 8.67 5.25 13.59
C ILE A 64 7.52 5.24 14.60
N THR A 65 6.33 4.89 14.10
CA THR A 65 5.13 4.69 14.91
C THR A 65 4.78 3.21 15.03
N GLY A 66 4.27 2.80 16.20
CA GLY A 66 3.84 1.42 16.45
C GLY A 66 4.97 0.38 16.45
N LEU A 67 6.20 0.78 16.80
CA LEU A 67 7.34 -0.12 16.85
C LEU A 67 7.14 -1.23 17.91
N THR A 68 7.28 -2.49 17.50
CA THR A 68 7.17 -3.66 18.38
C THR A 68 8.08 -4.80 17.91
N ALA A 69 8.52 -5.65 18.83
CA ALA A 69 9.18 -6.91 18.51
C ALA A 69 8.18 -8.07 18.30
N GLU A 70 6.91 -7.87 18.66
CA GLU A 70 5.88 -8.91 18.64
C GLU A 70 5.02 -8.82 17.38
N VAL A 71 5.13 -9.81 16.51
CA VAL A 71 4.36 -9.85 15.24
C VAL A 71 2.84 -9.82 15.46
N ASN A 72 2.35 -10.36 16.58
CA ASN A 72 0.93 -10.38 16.90
C ASN A 72 0.42 -8.99 17.27
N GLU A 73 1.24 -8.16 17.91
CA GLU A 73 0.91 -6.77 18.22
C GLU A 73 0.88 -5.93 16.94
N ALA A 74 1.85 -6.13 16.03
CA ALA A 74 1.84 -5.48 14.72
C ALA A 74 0.60 -5.83 13.90
N LYS A 75 0.17 -7.10 13.93
CA LYS A 75 -1.09 -7.54 13.30
C LYS A 75 -2.32 -6.97 13.99
N ALA A 76 -2.31 -6.69 15.29
CA ALA A 76 -3.46 -6.10 15.96
C ALA A 76 -3.61 -4.61 15.62
N ASN A 77 -2.50 -3.92 15.37
CA ASN A 77 -2.45 -2.47 15.17
C ASN A 77 -2.17 -2.07 13.70
N ARG A 78 -2.37 -2.99 12.76
CA ARG A 78 -2.13 -2.78 11.33
C ARG A 78 -2.83 -1.53 10.80
N SER A 79 -2.17 -0.84 9.87
CA SER A 79 -2.76 0.29 9.15
C SER A 79 -3.72 -0.20 8.07
N MET A 80 -4.71 0.62 7.74
CA MET A 80 -5.70 0.33 6.71
C MET A 80 -5.64 1.35 5.59
N LEU A 81 -5.70 0.86 4.35
CA LEU A 81 -5.82 1.66 3.15
C LEU A 81 -6.92 1.08 2.26
N THR A 82 -7.73 1.95 1.67
CA THR A 82 -8.72 1.55 0.66
C THR A 82 -8.42 2.18 -0.68
N GLY A 83 -8.81 1.48 -1.74
CA GLY A 83 -8.69 1.95 -3.12
C GLY A 83 -9.69 1.25 -4.03
N THR A 84 -9.54 1.47 -5.33
CA THR A 84 -10.35 0.82 -6.36
C THR A 84 -9.48 -0.15 -7.16
N ALA A 85 -10.04 -1.29 -7.56
CA ALA A 85 -9.43 -2.19 -8.55
C ALA A 85 -10.48 -2.64 -9.57
N PHE A 86 -10.02 -3.19 -10.68
CA PHE A 86 -10.89 -3.69 -11.73
C PHE A 86 -10.32 -4.93 -12.42
N PHE A 87 -11.20 -5.83 -12.88
CA PHE A 87 -10.79 -7.08 -13.54
C PHE A 87 -10.21 -6.83 -14.94
N VAL A 88 -9.10 -7.52 -15.23
CA VAL A 88 -8.39 -7.45 -16.52
C VAL A 88 -8.32 -8.80 -17.25
N ASP A 89 -8.72 -9.88 -16.58
CA ASP A 89 -8.84 -11.21 -17.19
C ASP A 89 -9.93 -12.06 -16.51
N ASP A 90 -10.06 -13.32 -16.92
CA ASP A 90 -10.99 -14.31 -16.38
C ASP A 90 -10.41 -15.12 -15.19
N LYS A 91 -9.14 -14.89 -14.84
CA LYS A 91 -8.38 -15.61 -13.80
C LYS A 91 -8.40 -14.88 -12.46
N GLY A 92 -9.33 -13.96 -12.27
CA GLY A 92 -9.43 -13.14 -11.07
C GLY A 92 -8.28 -12.16 -10.91
N THR A 93 -7.58 -11.80 -11.99
CA THR A 93 -6.55 -10.75 -11.95
C THR A 93 -7.21 -9.38 -12.02
N LEU A 94 -6.82 -8.51 -11.10
CA LEU A 94 -7.27 -7.12 -11.04
C LEU A 94 -6.09 -6.17 -11.14
N MET A 95 -6.33 -5.02 -11.76
CA MET A 95 -5.38 -3.91 -11.80
C MET A 95 -5.79 -2.84 -10.78
N THR A 96 -4.79 -2.25 -10.12
CA THR A 96 -4.94 -1.13 -9.19
C THR A 96 -3.64 -0.33 -9.15
N ASN A 97 -3.57 0.67 -8.28
CA ASN A 97 -2.35 1.42 -8.03
C ASN A 97 -1.35 0.63 -7.15
N ARG A 98 -0.04 0.83 -7.37
CA ARG A 98 0.99 0.19 -6.54
C ARG A 98 0.89 0.62 -5.09
N HIS A 99 0.67 1.91 -4.80
CA HIS A 99 0.48 2.35 -3.41
C HIS A 99 -0.77 1.75 -2.74
N VAL A 100 -1.76 1.29 -3.52
CA VAL A 100 -2.94 0.59 -2.98
C VAL A 100 -2.59 -0.85 -2.59
N ALA A 101 -1.89 -1.56 -3.48
CA ALA A 101 -1.55 -2.97 -3.29
C ALA A 101 -0.35 -3.20 -2.35
N ALA A 102 0.64 -2.31 -2.39
CA ALA A 102 1.89 -2.40 -1.65
C ALA A 102 2.38 -0.98 -1.28
N PRO A 103 1.85 -0.39 -0.19
CA PRO A 103 2.24 0.92 0.29
C PRO A 103 3.76 1.00 0.47
N ALA A 104 4.36 2.01 -0.15
CA ALA A 104 5.78 2.28 0.01
C ALA A 104 6.01 3.10 1.29
N ILE A 105 7.17 2.87 1.92
CA ILE A 105 7.66 3.65 3.04
C ILE A 105 8.99 4.28 2.66
N ASP A 106 9.27 5.48 3.17
CA ASP A 106 10.60 6.06 3.04
C ASP A 106 11.57 5.25 3.91
N ALA A 107 12.19 4.26 3.28
CA ALA A 107 13.12 3.35 3.94
C ALA A 107 14.37 4.08 4.49
N VAL A 108 14.77 5.21 3.89
CA VAL A 108 15.92 5.99 4.39
C VAL A 108 15.53 6.67 5.70
N THR A 109 14.37 7.31 5.73
CA THR A 109 13.85 7.98 6.93
C THR A 109 13.55 6.96 8.04
N ALA A 110 12.89 5.85 7.71
CA ALA A 110 12.62 4.78 8.68
C ALA A 110 13.91 4.20 9.28
N ARG A 111 14.94 3.92 8.47
CA ARG A 111 16.26 3.47 8.97
C ARG A 111 16.89 4.50 9.90
N ARG A 112 16.82 5.79 9.54
CA ARG A 112 17.37 6.87 10.36
C ARG A 112 16.68 6.93 11.72
N SER A 113 15.34 6.88 11.76
CA SER A 113 14.59 6.87 13.02
C SER A 113 14.95 5.63 13.86
N MET A 114 15.04 4.44 13.26
CA MET A 114 15.49 3.23 13.96
C MET A 114 16.89 3.38 14.58
N ILE A 115 17.83 3.98 13.84
CA ILE A 115 19.19 4.24 14.35
C ILE A 115 19.17 5.23 15.53
N ASN A 116 18.29 6.24 15.49
CA ASN A 116 18.15 7.18 16.59
C ASN A 116 17.59 6.50 17.84
N ILE A 117 16.60 5.62 17.69
CA ILE A 117 16.05 4.80 18.78
C ILE A 117 17.17 3.93 19.39
N MET A 118 17.94 3.23 18.56
CA MET A 118 19.07 2.41 19.02
C MET A 118 20.13 3.24 19.78
N LYS A 119 20.48 4.43 19.29
CA LYS A 119 21.42 5.33 19.97
C LYS A 119 20.89 5.81 21.32
N ALA A 120 19.60 6.16 21.40
CA ALA A 120 18.97 6.55 22.65
C ALA A 120 18.98 5.38 23.67
N MET A 121 18.69 4.16 23.22
CA MET A 121 18.79 2.96 24.06
C MET A 121 20.22 2.74 24.57
N LYS A 122 21.26 2.94 23.74
CA LYS A 122 22.65 2.84 24.19
C LYS A 122 23.00 3.86 25.26
N LEU A 123 22.55 5.11 25.11
CA LEU A 123 22.77 6.14 26.12
C LEU A 123 22.11 5.76 27.46
N TYR A 124 20.89 5.23 27.39
CA TYR A 124 20.19 4.71 28.57
C TYR A 124 20.94 3.54 29.22
N PHE A 125 21.42 2.57 28.44
CA PHE A 125 22.23 1.47 28.97
C PHE A 125 23.53 1.96 29.60
N ALA A 126 24.22 2.92 28.99
CA ALA A 126 25.45 3.50 29.54
C ALA A 126 25.21 4.17 30.90
N GLU A 127 24.12 4.93 31.04
CA GLU A 127 23.74 5.57 32.32
C GLU A 127 23.37 4.53 33.39
N ALA A 128 22.59 3.52 33.02
CA ALA A 128 22.24 2.42 33.92
C ALA A 128 23.47 1.62 34.37
N MET A 129 24.39 1.32 33.44
CA MET A 129 25.65 0.65 33.73
C MET A 129 26.56 1.48 34.64
N SER A 130 26.63 2.81 34.44
CA SER A 130 27.35 3.72 35.34
C SER A 130 26.77 3.65 36.76
N THR A 131 25.44 3.70 36.88
CA THR A 131 24.75 3.60 38.17
C THR A 131 25.05 2.27 38.89
N LEU A 132 25.04 1.15 38.15
CA LEU A 132 25.39 -0.16 38.71
C LEU A 132 26.85 -0.22 39.16
N SER A 133 27.76 0.40 38.41
CA SER A 133 29.18 0.51 38.78
C SER A 133 29.36 1.33 40.06
N ASP A 134 28.70 2.49 40.18
CA ASP A 134 28.77 3.34 41.36
C ASP A 134 28.26 2.60 42.61
N GLN A 135 27.14 1.87 42.48
CA GLN A 135 26.61 1.04 43.58
C GLN A 135 27.58 -0.08 43.97
N PHE A 136 28.25 -0.70 43.00
CA PHE A 136 29.26 -1.72 43.25
C PHE A 136 30.45 -1.15 44.03
N ASP A 137 30.94 0.04 43.64
CA ASP A 137 32.08 0.71 44.29
C ASP A 137 31.75 1.17 45.71
N VAL A 138 30.52 1.64 45.95
CA VAL A 138 30.02 1.95 47.30
C VAL A 138 30.05 0.69 48.18
N LEU A 139 29.55 -0.44 47.68
CA LEU A 139 29.59 -1.71 48.40
C LEU A 139 31.03 -2.20 48.65
N GLU A 140 31.93 -1.99 47.68
CA GLU A 140 33.34 -2.33 47.83
C GLU A 140 33.99 -1.49 48.96
N SER A 141 33.68 -0.20 49.03
CA SER A 141 34.18 0.68 50.09
C SER A 141 33.70 0.25 51.49
N GLN A 142 32.49 -0.29 51.61
CA GLN A 142 31.90 -0.78 52.87
C GLN A 142 32.56 -2.06 53.41
N LYS A 143 33.29 -2.81 52.57
CA LYS A 143 34.04 -3.99 53.06
C LYS A 143 35.11 -3.61 54.08
N SER A 144 35.66 -2.39 53.98
CA SER A 144 36.64 -1.89 54.93
C SER A 144 36.09 -1.81 56.37
N SER A 145 34.79 -1.51 56.53
CA SER A 145 34.13 -1.48 57.84
C SER A 145 33.68 -2.85 58.34
N CYS A 146 33.84 -3.92 57.56
CA CYS A 146 33.51 -5.28 57.98
C CYS A 146 34.61 -5.91 58.84
N SER A 147 35.73 -5.22 59.05
CA SER A 147 36.85 -5.72 59.86
C SER A 147 37.30 -4.68 60.87
N TYR A 148 37.55 -5.08 62.13
CA TYR A 148 38.10 -4.20 63.16
C TYR A 148 39.12 -4.91 64.04
N VAL A 149 40.03 -4.14 64.66
CA VAL A 149 41.01 -4.63 65.62
C VAL A 149 40.49 -4.31 67.03
N ASP A 150 40.48 -5.30 67.93
CA ASP A 150 40.12 -5.07 69.33
C ASP A 150 41.27 -4.46 70.16
N PHE A 151 41.02 -4.17 71.43
CA PHE A 151 42.02 -3.59 72.34
C PHE A 151 43.29 -4.45 72.51
N TYR A 152 43.19 -5.77 72.27
CA TYR A 152 44.30 -6.72 72.42
C TYR A 152 45.02 -7.02 71.10
N GLY A 153 44.62 -6.39 70.00
CA GLY A 153 45.24 -6.55 68.69
C GLY A 153 44.69 -7.70 67.84
N TYR A 154 43.58 -8.33 68.24
CA TYR A 154 42.95 -9.38 67.43
C TYR A 154 42.01 -8.76 66.38
N MET A 155 42.14 -9.25 65.14
CA MET A 155 41.25 -8.90 64.04
C MET A 155 39.94 -9.67 64.12
N HIS A 156 38.83 -8.95 64.09
CA HIS A 156 37.48 -9.49 63.98
C HIS A 156 36.89 -9.11 62.64
N VAL A 157 36.19 -10.03 61.98
CA VAL A 157 35.52 -9.82 60.69
C VAL A 157 34.05 -10.17 60.82
N ASP A 158 33.17 -9.26 60.44
CA ASP A 158 31.75 -9.51 60.27
C ASP A 158 31.51 -10.30 58.98
N GLN A 159 31.54 -11.63 59.13
CA GLN A 159 31.39 -12.57 58.01
C GLN A 159 29.98 -12.51 57.39
N GLU A 160 28.95 -12.23 58.19
CA GLU A 160 27.57 -12.16 57.70
C GLU A 160 27.38 -10.92 56.83
N ARG A 161 27.84 -9.75 57.31
CA ARG A 161 27.81 -8.51 56.54
C ARG A 161 28.66 -8.60 55.28
N LEU A 162 29.85 -9.21 55.36
CA LEU A 162 30.72 -9.42 54.20
C LEU A 162 30.06 -10.34 53.15
N ALA A 163 29.40 -11.41 53.58
CA ALA A 163 28.65 -12.30 52.69
C ALA A 163 27.47 -11.59 52.01
N GLU A 164 26.73 -10.75 52.74
CA GLU A 164 25.64 -9.94 52.21
C GLU A 164 26.14 -8.99 51.11
N ILE A 165 27.21 -8.24 51.38
CA ILE A 165 27.85 -7.32 50.42
C ILE A 165 28.26 -8.07 49.16
N ASN A 166 28.93 -9.23 49.30
CA ASN A 166 29.37 -10.03 48.16
C ASN A 166 28.19 -10.55 47.32
N SER A 167 27.09 -10.94 47.97
CA SER A 167 25.86 -11.36 47.28
C SER A 167 25.26 -10.23 46.45
N GLN A 168 25.14 -9.03 47.04
CA GLN A 168 24.63 -7.83 46.34
C GLN A 168 25.53 -7.45 45.16
N GLN A 169 26.85 -7.46 45.35
CA GLN A 169 27.81 -7.20 44.27
C GLN A 169 27.73 -8.21 43.13
N THR A 170 27.45 -9.49 43.43
CA THR A 170 27.25 -10.52 42.41
C THR A 170 26.03 -10.22 41.55
N GLU A 171 24.93 -9.79 42.18
CA GLU A 171 23.71 -9.41 41.49
C GLU A 171 23.89 -8.14 40.63
N LEU A 172 24.56 -7.11 41.15
CA LEU A 172 24.90 -5.91 40.38
C LEU A 172 25.74 -6.25 39.14
N ARG A 173 26.75 -7.12 39.31
CA ARG A 173 27.59 -7.59 38.19
C ARG A 173 26.77 -8.35 37.15
N ARG A 174 25.82 -9.18 37.58
CA ARG A 174 24.92 -9.91 36.67
C ARG A 174 24.08 -8.93 35.83
N GLN A 175 23.48 -7.92 36.46
CA GLN A 175 22.70 -6.90 35.77
C GLN A 175 23.56 -6.07 34.81
N TYR A 176 24.77 -5.67 35.24
CA TYR A 176 25.72 -4.95 34.40
C TYR A 176 26.07 -5.75 33.15
N ASN A 177 26.39 -7.04 33.30
CA ASN A 177 26.74 -7.90 32.17
C ASN A 177 25.57 -8.05 31.17
N LEU A 178 24.33 -8.14 31.65
CA LEU A 178 23.14 -8.20 30.78
C LEU A 178 22.94 -6.91 29.98
N LEU A 179 23.16 -5.74 30.59
CA LEU A 179 23.10 -4.46 29.90
C LEU A 179 24.26 -4.30 28.91
N SER A 180 25.47 -4.70 29.30
CA SER A 180 26.65 -4.69 28.41
C SER A 180 26.39 -5.55 27.17
N GLN A 181 25.89 -6.77 27.35
CA GLN A 181 25.56 -7.65 26.23
C GLN A 181 24.49 -7.03 25.32
N SER A 182 23.41 -6.49 25.90
CA SER A 182 22.36 -5.80 25.13
C SER A 182 22.91 -4.59 24.36
N SER A 183 23.86 -3.85 24.94
CA SER A 183 24.52 -2.73 24.27
C SER A 183 25.39 -3.19 23.10
N ASP A 184 26.16 -4.26 23.27
CA ASP A 184 27.03 -4.83 22.22
C ASP A 184 26.20 -5.39 21.05
N GLU A 185 25.03 -5.96 21.35
CA GLU A 185 24.06 -6.41 20.33
C GLU A 185 23.55 -5.23 19.49
N ILE A 186 23.34 -4.05 20.09
CA ILE A 186 22.97 -2.86 19.32
C ILE A 186 24.11 -2.46 18.38
N ASP A 187 25.36 -2.44 18.84
CA ASP A 187 26.52 -2.09 17.99
C ASP A 187 26.67 -3.00 16.79
N SER A 188 26.38 -4.29 16.97
CA SER A 188 26.38 -5.28 15.89
C SER A 188 25.25 -5.08 14.86
N ASN A 189 24.25 -4.25 15.17
CA ASN A 189 23.06 -4.00 14.35
C ASN A 189 22.91 -2.56 13.85
N ILE A 190 23.81 -1.63 14.21
CA ILE A 190 23.87 -0.27 13.64
C ILE A 190 24.63 -0.32 12.31
N ASP A 191 24.13 -1.10 11.36
CA ASP A 191 24.49 -0.96 9.95
C ASP A 191 23.23 -0.48 9.19
N PRO A 192 23.16 0.80 8.79
CA PRO A 192 22.04 1.33 8.03
C PRO A 192 21.77 0.56 6.73
N GLU A 193 22.83 0.04 6.08
CA GLU A 193 22.70 -0.68 4.81
C GLU A 193 22.23 -2.11 5.00
N GLY A 194 22.50 -2.71 6.17
CA GLY A 194 22.05 -4.04 6.53
C GLY A 194 20.56 -4.13 6.89
N ILE A 195 19.93 -3.00 7.25
CA ILE A 195 18.49 -2.96 7.61
C ILE A 195 17.61 -3.02 6.35
N LYS A 196 16.83 -4.09 6.25
CA LYS A 196 15.86 -4.28 5.16
C LYS A 196 14.45 -4.02 5.66
N ILE A 197 13.67 -3.25 4.88
CA ILE A 197 12.30 -2.91 5.21
C ILE A 197 11.40 -3.41 4.08
N GLN A 198 10.32 -4.09 4.45
CA GLN A 198 9.31 -4.56 3.51
C GLN A 198 7.91 -4.34 4.09
N ALA A 199 6.94 -3.99 3.24
CA ALA A 199 5.54 -3.98 3.62
C ALA A 199 5.01 -5.42 3.69
N VAL A 200 4.30 -5.74 4.78
CA VAL A 200 3.53 -6.97 4.92
C VAL A 200 2.07 -6.61 4.72
N CYS A 201 1.48 -7.07 3.62
CA CYS A 201 0.14 -6.69 3.19
C CYS A 201 -0.82 -7.88 3.26
N GLU A 202 -2.04 -7.61 3.71
CA GLU A 202 -3.19 -8.52 3.67
C GLU A 202 -4.31 -7.84 2.89
N LEU A 203 -4.61 -8.41 1.71
CA LEU A 203 -5.49 -7.80 0.72
C LEU A 203 -6.80 -8.56 0.61
N GLY A 204 -7.90 -7.82 0.50
CA GLY A 204 -9.22 -8.36 0.17
C GLY A 204 -10.02 -7.39 -0.69
N ILE A 205 -11.07 -7.89 -1.35
CA ILE A 205 -11.97 -7.07 -2.16
C ILE A 205 -13.43 -7.22 -1.75
N ALA A 206 -14.23 -6.18 -2.01
CA ALA A 206 -15.68 -6.24 -1.95
C ALA A 206 -16.28 -5.78 -3.28
N TYR A 207 -17.29 -6.52 -3.75
CA TYR A 207 -17.97 -6.23 -5.01
C TYR A 207 -18.99 -5.11 -4.84
N ASN A 208 -19.30 -4.46 -5.95
CA ASN A 208 -20.48 -3.59 -6.04
C ASN A 208 -21.74 -4.34 -5.58
N ASP A 209 -22.67 -3.61 -4.96
CA ASP A 209 -23.96 -4.12 -4.47
C ASP A 209 -23.86 -5.20 -3.37
N THR A 210 -22.76 -5.22 -2.61
CA THR A 210 -22.59 -6.11 -1.45
C THR A 210 -22.64 -5.37 -0.13
N TYR A 211 -23.10 -6.04 0.92
CA TYR A 211 -23.08 -5.51 2.28
C TYR A 211 -21.74 -5.85 2.93
N VAL A 212 -21.09 -4.82 3.45
CA VAL A 212 -19.85 -4.93 4.23
C VAL A 212 -20.10 -4.32 5.59
N THR A 213 -19.79 -5.10 6.62
CA THR A 213 -19.94 -4.73 8.03
C THR A 213 -18.59 -4.59 8.72
N THR A 214 -17.61 -5.38 8.30
CA THR A 214 -16.26 -5.44 8.88
C THR A 214 -15.21 -5.55 7.79
N ASP A 215 -13.97 -5.20 8.12
CA ASP A 215 -12.76 -5.47 7.34
C ASP A 215 -12.64 -6.94 6.89
N LYS A 216 -13.04 -7.88 7.75
CA LYS A 216 -13.07 -9.32 7.44
C LYS A 216 -13.97 -9.68 6.25
N ASP A 217 -14.99 -8.88 5.96
CA ASP A 217 -15.84 -9.10 4.79
C ASP A 217 -15.05 -8.96 3.46
N PHE A 218 -13.90 -8.30 3.47
CA PHE A 218 -12.98 -8.24 2.32
C PHE A 218 -12.04 -9.45 2.31
N ILE A 219 -11.30 -9.60 3.41
CA ILE A 219 -10.14 -10.50 3.49
C ILE A 219 -10.55 -11.97 3.60
N ASP A 220 -11.59 -12.29 4.37
CA ASP A 220 -12.00 -13.68 4.55
C ASP A 220 -12.80 -14.18 3.34
N LYS A 221 -13.61 -13.31 2.72
CA LYS A 221 -14.50 -13.70 1.61
C LYS A 221 -13.81 -13.69 0.25
N ASN A 222 -13.04 -12.63 -0.04
CA ASN A 222 -12.38 -12.46 -1.33
C ASN A 222 -10.92 -12.05 -1.16
N PRO A 223 -10.09 -12.92 -0.54
CA PRO A 223 -8.68 -12.63 -0.34
C PRO A 223 -7.94 -12.51 -1.66
N CYS A 224 -7.01 -11.57 -1.72
CA CYS A 224 -6.15 -11.34 -2.86
C CYS A 224 -4.67 -11.50 -2.49
N VAL A 225 -3.82 -11.65 -3.50
CA VAL A 225 -2.37 -11.59 -3.39
C VAL A 225 -1.83 -10.61 -4.42
N VAL A 226 -0.77 -9.87 -4.07
CA VAL A 226 -0.03 -9.08 -5.06
C VAL A 226 0.73 -10.04 -5.97
N THR A 227 0.45 -10.01 -7.27
CA THR A 227 1.17 -10.82 -8.26
C THR A 227 2.27 -10.03 -8.93
N ARG A 228 2.12 -8.70 -9.03
CA ARG A 228 3.13 -7.84 -9.63
C ARG A 228 2.97 -6.38 -9.24
N THR A 229 4.09 -5.68 -9.10
CA THR A 229 4.14 -4.22 -8.97
C THR A 229 5.06 -3.65 -10.05
N SER A 230 4.79 -2.42 -10.47
CA SER A 230 5.69 -1.68 -11.35
C SER A 230 7.01 -1.36 -10.63
N ASP A 231 8.12 -1.59 -11.33
CA ASP A 231 9.48 -1.25 -10.94
C ASP A 231 9.84 0.22 -11.25
N LYS A 232 9.09 0.86 -12.16
CA LYS A 232 9.29 2.27 -12.51
C LYS A 232 8.71 3.17 -11.42
N GLU A 233 9.46 4.20 -11.02
CA GLU A 233 9.02 5.16 -9.99
C GLU A 233 7.82 5.99 -10.44
N ASP A 234 7.74 6.32 -11.73
CA ASP A 234 6.71 7.16 -12.35
C ASP A 234 5.46 6.37 -12.80
N VAL A 235 5.46 5.04 -12.67
CA VAL A 235 4.32 4.18 -13.00
C VAL A 235 3.84 3.50 -11.72
N ASP A 236 2.74 4.00 -11.18
CA ASP A 236 2.13 3.47 -9.96
C ASP A 236 1.06 2.42 -10.26
N LEU A 237 1.46 1.29 -10.87
CA LEU A 237 0.57 0.17 -11.20
C LEU A 237 0.92 -1.11 -10.43
N ALA A 238 -0.10 -1.87 -10.08
CA ALA A 238 0.02 -3.22 -9.55
C ALA A 238 -1.05 -4.15 -10.11
N LEU A 239 -0.72 -5.43 -10.16
CA LEU A 239 -1.66 -6.52 -10.33
C LEU A 239 -1.85 -7.24 -9.00
N ILE A 240 -3.10 -7.42 -8.62
CA ILE A 240 -3.52 -8.31 -7.55
C ILE A 240 -4.33 -9.44 -8.16
N GLN A 241 -4.39 -10.59 -7.50
CA GLN A 241 -5.17 -11.73 -7.97
C GLN A 241 -5.95 -12.35 -6.82
N LEU A 242 -7.23 -12.65 -7.05
CA LEU A 242 -8.03 -13.44 -6.13
C LEU A 242 -7.36 -14.79 -5.85
N LYS A 243 -7.31 -15.23 -4.59
CA LYS A 243 -6.69 -16.51 -4.24
C LYS A 243 -7.36 -17.71 -4.91
N ASN A 244 -8.64 -17.61 -5.28
CA ASN A 244 -9.37 -18.63 -6.03
C ASN A 244 -9.05 -18.64 -7.54
N LYS A 245 -8.29 -17.65 -8.04
CA LYS A 245 -7.88 -17.47 -9.43
C LYS A 245 -9.04 -17.49 -10.44
N LYS A 246 -10.20 -16.95 -10.06
CA LYS A 246 -11.40 -16.91 -10.90
C LYS A 246 -12.10 -15.57 -10.80
N THR A 247 -12.34 -14.95 -11.96
CA THR A 247 -13.21 -13.76 -12.07
C THR A 247 -14.67 -14.21 -11.89
N PRO A 248 -15.48 -13.53 -11.05
CA PRO A 248 -16.89 -13.86 -10.89
C PRO A 248 -17.67 -13.83 -12.21
N GLU A 249 -18.65 -14.71 -12.34
CA GLU A 249 -19.49 -14.77 -13.54
C GLU A 249 -20.28 -13.45 -13.70
N GLY A 250 -20.28 -12.89 -14.91
CA GLY A 250 -20.93 -11.62 -15.21
C GLY A 250 -20.15 -10.36 -14.78
N ALA A 251 -18.99 -10.51 -14.14
CA ALA A 251 -18.10 -9.37 -13.90
C ALA A 251 -17.50 -8.88 -15.22
N HIS A 252 -17.50 -7.55 -15.42
CA HIS A 252 -16.91 -6.94 -16.59
C HIS A 252 -15.38 -7.08 -16.58
N ILE A 253 -14.80 -7.44 -17.72
CA ILE A 253 -13.35 -7.49 -17.91
C ILE A 253 -12.97 -6.30 -18.78
N PHE A 254 -12.22 -5.36 -18.21
CA PHE A 254 -11.78 -4.16 -18.91
C PHE A 254 -10.72 -4.52 -19.95
N LYS A 255 -10.83 -3.89 -21.12
CA LYS A 255 -9.89 -4.10 -22.23
C LYS A 255 -9.32 -2.78 -22.70
N LEU A 256 -8.07 -2.84 -23.14
CA LEU A 256 -7.41 -1.72 -23.78
C LEU A 256 -7.95 -1.50 -25.19
N ARG A 257 -7.73 -0.33 -25.77
CA ARG A 257 -8.09 -0.04 -27.15
C ARG A 257 -7.34 -1.00 -28.08
N GLY A 258 -8.10 -1.65 -28.97
CA GLY A 258 -7.58 -2.65 -29.92
C GLY A 258 -7.51 -4.08 -29.36
N GLU A 259 -7.68 -4.28 -28.05
CA GLU A 259 -7.79 -5.62 -27.45
C GLU A 259 -9.25 -6.06 -27.43
N GLY A 260 -9.78 -6.54 -28.56
CA GLY A 260 -11.19 -7.00 -28.58
C GLY A 260 -11.83 -7.08 -29.95
N GLY A 261 -11.19 -6.60 -31.00
CA GLY A 261 -11.61 -6.90 -32.36
C GLY A 261 -11.39 -8.38 -32.63
N ASN A 262 -12.47 -9.18 -32.62
CA ASN A 262 -12.49 -10.34 -33.50
C ASN A 262 -12.09 -9.81 -34.87
N GLY A 263 -11.07 -10.38 -35.50
CA GLY A 263 -10.62 -10.05 -36.85
C GLY A 263 -11.65 -10.40 -37.93
N ASN A 264 -12.94 -10.15 -37.69
CA ASN A 264 -13.96 -10.16 -38.69
C ASN A 264 -13.83 -8.88 -39.50
N PHE A 265 -13.39 -9.07 -40.74
CA PHE A 265 -13.35 -8.10 -41.83
C PHE A 265 -14.62 -7.24 -41.98
N LEU A 266 -15.76 -7.68 -41.43
CA LEU A 266 -17.04 -6.96 -41.40
C LEU A 266 -17.10 -5.82 -40.37
N ASP A 267 -16.38 -5.89 -39.25
CA ASP A 267 -16.42 -4.85 -38.20
C ASP A 267 -15.72 -3.56 -38.68
N GLY A 268 -14.65 -3.71 -39.48
CA GLY A 268 -13.99 -2.61 -40.18
C GLY A 268 -14.79 -2.02 -41.35
N LEU A 269 -15.86 -2.68 -41.79
CA LEU A 269 -16.68 -2.21 -42.92
C LEU A 269 -17.95 -1.45 -42.48
N LEU A 270 -18.43 -1.65 -41.23
CA LEU A 270 -19.72 -1.13 -40.77
C LEU A 270 -19.67 -0.14 -39.59
N GLY A 271 -18.52 0.14 -39.01
CA GLY A 271 -18.38 1.21 -38.01
C GLY A 271 -17.10 1.07 -37.21
N GLY A 272 -16.16 1.99 -37.40
CA GLY A 272 -14.92 1.99 -36.64
C GLY A 272 -15.23 2.15 -35.14
N ASN A 273 -14.87 1.17 -34.33
CA ASN A 273 -15.11 1.14 -32.87
C ASN A 273 -14.28 2.16 -32.08
N GLY A 274 -13.84 3.27 -32.70
CA GLY A 274 -12.94 4.26 -32.11
C GLY A 274 -11.56 3.73 -31.70
N ALA A 275 -11.37 2.40 -31.64
CA ALA A 275 -10.22 1.72 -31.06
C ALA A 275 -8.87 2.16 -31.64
N ASP A 276 -8.83 2.49 -32.94
CA ASP A 276 -7.60 2.88 -33.65
C ASP A 276 -7.37 4.39 -33.73
N GLU A 277 -8.33 5.23 -33.30
CA GLU A 277 -8.11 6.67 -33.28
C GLU A 277 -7.21 7.07 -32.10
N PRO A 278 -6.35 8.08 -32.22
CA PRO A 278 -5.65 8.63 -31.06
C PRO A 278 -6.63 9.40 -30.16
N LEU A 279 -6.33 9.48 -28.86
CA LEU A 279 -7.06 10.35 -27.93
C LEU A 279 -7.01 11.81 -28.40
N LYS A 280 -8.10 12.56 -28.17
CA LYS A 280 -8.23 13.97 -28.58
C LYS A 280 -8.47 14.88 -27.37
N ILE A 281 -7.99 16.11 -27.45
CA ILE A 281 -8.37 17.16 -26.48
C ILE A 281 -9.90 17.32 -26.52
N ASP A 282 -10.50 17.59 -25.36
CA ASP A 282 -11.95 17.74 -25.16
C ASP A 282 -12.76 16.44 -25.37
N GLN A 283 -12.08 15.29 -25.59
CA GLN A 283 -12.74 13.99 -25.62
C GLN A 283 -13.33 13.64 -24.25
N GLN A 284 -14.57 13.14 -24.25
CA GLN A 284 -15.28 12.72 -23.06
C GLN A 284 -14.68 11.43 -22.48
N LEU A 285 -14.52 11.42 -21.16
CA LEU A 285 -14.06 10.27 -20.38
C LEU A 285 -15.01 10.00 -19.21
N TYR A 286 -14.99 8.76 -18.75
CA TYR A 286 -15.71 8.30 -17.57
C TYR A 286 -14.76 7.56 -16.64
N MET A 287 -14.88 7.80 -15.34
CA MET A 287 -14.16 7.07 -14.30
C MET A 287 -15.18 6.31 -13.46
N ILE A 288 -14.97 5.01 -13.28
CA ILE A 288 -15.81 4.16 -12.42
C ILE A 288 -15.00 3.74 -11.21
N GLY A 289 -15.52 3.98 -10.00
CA GLY A 289 -14.80 3.60 -8.79
C GLY A 289 -15.48 4.01 -7.50
N TYR A 290 -14.72 3.93 -6.42
CA TYR A 290 -15.21 4.16 -5.07
C TYR A 290 -14.56 5.40 -4.47
N ASN A 291 -15.05 6.58 -4.87
CA ASN A 291 -14.61 7.84 -4.26
C ASN A 291 -14.97 7.82 -2.76
N ALA A 292 -14.05 8.33 -1.94
CA ALA A 292 -14.04 8.27 -0.47
C ALA A 292 -14.18 6.86 0.14
N GLY A 293 -13.83 5.81 -0.60
CA GLY A 293 -13.86 4.42 -0.12
C GLY A 293 -15.21 4.06 0.50
N LEU A 294 -15.19 3.48 1.71
CA LEU A 294 -16.40 3.05 2.41
C LEU A 294 -17.27 4.20 2.95
N VAL A 295 -16.72 5.41 3.09
CA VAL A 295 -17.46 6.55 3.65
C VAL A 295 -18.61 6.95 2.74
N LEU A 296 -18.37 7.03 1.43
CA LEU A 296 -19.41 7.36 0.45
C LEU A 296 -20.02 6.11 -0.19
N ALA A 297 -19.26 5.02 -0.31
CA ALA A 297 -19.78 3.84 -0.98
C ALA A 297 -20.83 3.10 -0.12
N ASN A 298 -20.76 3.15 1.21
CA ASN A 298 -21.70 2.44 2.07
C ASN A 298 -23.08 3.12 2.06
N THR A 299 -24.06 2.47 1.43
CA THR A 299 -25.45 2.92 1.38
C THR A 299 -26.37 1.95 2.12
N LYS A 300 -27.65 2.32 2.29
CA LYS A 300 -28.67 1.38 2.81
C LYS A 300 -28.83 0.12 1.94
N GLN A 301 -28.35 0.15 0.70
CA GLN A 301 -28.39 -0.96 -0.26
C GLN A 301 -27.03 -1.65 -0.44
N GLY A 302 -26.10 -1.47 0.51
CA GLY A 302 -24.73 -1.97 0.41
C GLY A 302 -23.77 -0.97 -0.24
N ILE A 303 -22.56 -1.44 -0.55
CA ILE A 303 -21.53 -0.64 -1.19
C ILE A 303 -21.91 -0.36 -2.64
N LYS A 304 -21.93 0.92 -3.05
CA LYS A 304 -22.24 1.36 -4.41
C LYS A 304 -21.04 1.97 -5.10
N VAL A 305 -20.72 1.45 -6.28
CA VAL A 305 -19.74 2.05 -7.20
C VAL A 305 -20.32 3.31 -7.80
N GLN A 306 -19.46 4.28 -8.08
CA GLN A 306 -19.82 5.59 -8.59
C GLN A 306 -19.21 5.76 -9.98
N MET A 307 -19.92 6.47 -10.85
CA MET A 307 -19.37 6.96 -12.10
C MET A 307 -19.28 8.48 -12.05
N THR A 308 -18.12 8.99 -12.44
CA THR A 308 -17.86 10.42 -12.63
C THR A 308 -17.39 10.62 -14.06
N SER A 309 -17.52 11.84 -14.56
CA SER A 309 -17.20 12.16 -15.95
C SER A 309 -16.46 13.49 -16.05
N GLY A 310 -15.78 13.66 -17.17
CA GLY A 310 -14.94 14.83 -17.45
C GLY A 310 -14.32 14.68 -18.82
N LYS A 311 -13.44 15.61 -19.19
CA LYS A 311 -12.83 15.61 -20.51
C LYS A 311 -11.32 15.61 -20.44
N ILE A 312 -10.68 15.16 -21.51
CA ILE A 312 -9.23 15.28 -21.68
C ILE A 312 -8.86 16.76 -21.75
N THR A 313 -8.04 17.21 -20.80
CA THR A 313 -7.52 18.58 -20.74
C THR A 313 -6.10 18.67 -21.30
N GLN A 314 -5.35 17.57 -21.28
CA GLN A 314 -4.04 17.46 -21.93
C GLN A 314 -3.83 16.02 -22.41
N LEU A 315 -3.33 15.87 -23.66
CA LEU A 315 -2.97 14.57 -24.22
C LEU A 315 -1.81 13.93 -23.45
N PRO A 316 -1.67 12.59 -23.50
CA PRO A 316 -0.56 11.89 -22.85
C PRO A 316 0.79 12.41 -23.33
N ASP A 317 1.68 12.72 -22.38
CA ASP A 317 3.09 13.05 -22.62
C ASP A 317 4.00 11.81 -22.49
N GLY A 318 3.41 10.62 -22.50
CA GLY A 318 4.06 9.34 -22.23
C GLY A 318 4.18 9.02 -20.72
N GLN A 319 3.85 9.92 -19.81
CA GLN A 319 3.84 9.63 -18.37
C GLN A 319 2.43 9.72 -17.77
N ARG A 320 1.65 10.72 -18.17
CA ARG A 320 0.35 11.01 -17.56
C ARG A 320 -0.66 11.50 -18.59
N LEU A 321 -1.91 11.13 -18.39
CA LEU A 321 -3.09 11.70 -19.05
C LEU A 321 -3.78 12.66 -18.09
N LEU A 322 -4.06 13.91 -18.51
CA LEU A 322 -4.79 14.86 -17.66
C LEU A 322 -6.24 14.97 -18.10
N TYR A 323 -7.13 15.02 -17.11
CA TYR A 323 -8.56 15.21 -17.32
C TYR A 323 -9.21 16.03 -16.21
N SER A 324 -10.43 16.49 -16.49
CA SER A 324 -11.26 17.29 -15.57
C SER A 324 -12.22 16.45 -14.71
N ILE A 325 -12.07 15.12 -14.68
CA ILE A 325 -12.90 14.24 -13.84
C ILE A 325 -12.61 14.54 -12.37
N PRO A 326 -13.62 14.80 -11.51
CA PRO A 326 -13.40 15.01 -10.09
C PRO A 326 -12.98 13.71 -9.39
N THR A 327 -12.01 13.79 -8.48
CA THR A 327 -11.53 12.63 -7.70
C THR A 327 -11.57 12.93 -6.21
N LEU A 328 -11.76 11.90 -5.39
CA LEU A 328 -11.55 11.93 -3.95
C LEU A 328 -10.61 10.78 -3.56
N GLN A 329 -10.12 10.77 -2.32
CA GLN A 329 -9.39 9.64 -1.75
C GLN A 329 -10.17 8.33 -1.98
N GLY A 330 -9.51 7.21 -2.30
CA GLY A 330 -10.17 5.93 -2.62
C GLY A 330 -10.49 5.71 -4.10
N SER A 331 -10.49 6.77 -4.92
CA SER A 331 -10.55 6.67 -6.39
C SER A 331 -9.24 6.19 -7.04
N SER A 332 -8.16 6.12 -6.26
CA SER A 332 -6.88 5.55 -6.70
C SER A 332 -7.10 4.12 -7.23
N GLY A 333 -6.66 3.87 -8.47
CA GLY A 333 -6.76 2.59 -9.13
C GLY A 333 -8.05 2.41 -9.94
N SER A 334 -8.94 3.41 -9.97
CA SER A 334 -10.14 3.37 -10.80
C SER A 334 -9.83 3.31 -12.29
N PRO A 335 -10.51 2.47 -13.08
CA PRO A 335 -10.42 2.52 -14.53
C PRO A 335 -11.02 3.82 -15.06
N VAL A 336 -10.34 4.42 -16.02
CA VAL A 336 -10.83 5.55 -16.82
C VAL A 336 -11.05 5.05 -18.24
N ILE A 337 -12.27 5.21 -18.73
CA ILE A 337 -12.72 4.71 -20.03
C ILE A 337 -13.16 5.84 -20.97
N ASP A 338 -13.08 5.59 -22.26
CA ASP A 338 -13.65 6.46 -23.29
C ASP A 338 -15.15 6.18 -23.54
N GLU A 339 -15.75 6.93 -24.46
CA GLU A 339 -17.16 6.81 -24.87
C GLU A 339 -17.50 5.45 -25.53
N TYR A 340 -16.51 4.62 -25.85
CA TYR A 340 -16.68 3.29 -26.44
C TYR A 340 -16.52 2.17 -25.39
N GLY A 341 -16.11 2.53 -24.16
CA GLY A 341 -15.87 1.58 -23.07
C GLY A 341 -14.46 1.00 -23.03
N ASN A 342 -13.53 1.53 -23.83
CA ASN A 342 -12.13 1.08 -23.77
C ASN A 342 -11.43 1.70 -22.57
N LEU A 343 -10.59 0.93 -21.89
CA LEU A 343 -9.67 1.43 -20.86
C LEU A 343 -8.61 2.32 -21.50
N VAL A 344 -8.55 3.58 -21.08
CA VAL A 344 -7.58 4.56 -21.60
C VAL A 344 -6.60 5.07 -20.54
N ALA A 345 -6.95 4.94 -19.26
CA ALA A 345 -6.03 5.21 -18.16
C ALA A 345 -6.45 4.52 -16.85
N VAL A 346 -5.54 4.45 -15.89
CA VAL A 346 -5.83 4.13 -14.48
C VAL A 346 -5.67 5.40 -13.66
N ASN A 347 -6.72 5.80 -12.94
CA ASN A 347 -6.70 7.02 -12.13
C ASN A 347 -5.62 6.96 -11.05
N PHE A 348 -4.88 8.06 -10.92
CA PHE A 348 -3.80 8.23 -9.98
C PHE A 348 -3.84 9.64 -9.38
N ALA A 349 -4.21 9.72 -8.10
CA ALA A 349 -4.30 10.98 -7.39
C ALA A 349 -2.91 11.44 -6.90
N LYS A 350 -2.13 12.11 -7.78
CA LYS A 350 -0.90 12.79 -7.34
C LYS A 350 -0.75 14.17 -7.96
N LEU A 351 -1.46 15.14 -7.40
CA LEU A 351 -0.97 16.51 -7.21
C LEU A 351 -1.80 17.16 -6.09
N GLY A 352 -1.13 17.72 -5.08
CA GLY A 352 -1.79 18.33 -3.93
C GLY A 352 -2.64 19.54 -4.31
N THR A 353 -3.76 19.70 -3.61
CA THR A 353 -4.53 20.94 -3.40
C THR A 353 -5.29 21.58 -4.57
N THR A 354 -5.29 21.01 -5.78
CA THR A 354 -6.15 21.53 -6.87
C THR A 354 -7.21 20.51 -7.28
N ASP A 355 -8.44 20.69 -6.79
CA ASP A 355 -9.59 19.78 -6.99
C ASP A 355 -10.04 19.63 -8.47
N ASN A 356 -9.50 20.45 -9.38
CA ASN A 356 -9.98 20.57 -10.76
C ASN A 356 -9.10 19.89 -11.82
N PHE A 357 -7.94 19.33 -11.46
CA PHE A 357 -7.06 18.62 -12.41
C PHE A 357 -6.58 17.30 -11.83
N ASN A 358 -6.93 16.22 -12.53
CA ASN A 358 -6.60 14.86 -12.13
C ASN A 358 -5.79 14.15 -13.22
N PHE A 359 -5.03 13.15 -12.78
CA PHE A 359 -4.06 12.44 -13.61
C PHE A 359 -4.40 10.96 -13.67
N GLY A 360 -4.22 10.38 -14.84
CA GLY A 360 -4.27 8.93 -15.02
C GLY A 360 -2.97 8.41 -15.62
N ILE A 361 -2.61 7.19 -15.26
CA ILE A 361 -1.53 6.43 -15.90
C ILE A 361 -2.05 6.00 -17.28
N PRO A 362 -1.47 6.47 -18.39
CA PRO A 362 -2.05 6.33 -19.72
C PRO A 362 -1.94 4.90 -20.25
N GLU A 363 -2.83 4.57 -21.19
CA GLU A 363 -2.93 3.28 -21.87
C GLU A 363 -1.59 2.67 -22.30
N GLU A 364 -0.68 3.47 -22.84
CA GLU A 364 0.65 3.01 -23.29
C GLU A 364 1.46 2.40 -22.14
N ARG A 365 1.40 3.00 -20.95
CA ARG A 365 2.06 2.48 -19.74
C ARG A 365 1.38 1.23 -19.22
N ILE A 366 0.05 1.15 -19.33
CA ILE A 366 -0.71 -0.04 -18.99
C ILE A 366 -0.31 -1.20 -19.91
N LYS A 367 -0.21 -0.97 -21.23
CA LYS A 367 0.26 -1.95 -22.23
C LYS A 367 1.68 -2.41 -21.94
N GLU A 368 2.60 -1.50 -21.66
CA GLU A 368 3.98 -1.83 -21.27
C GLU A 368 4.03 -2.68 -20.00
N PHE A 369 3.20 -2.34 -19.01
CA PHE A 369 3.10 -3.07 -17.77
C PHE A 369 2.59 -4.49 -18.05
N LEU A 370 1.46 -4.68 -18.74
CA LEU A 370 0.86 -6.01 -18.97
C LEU A 370 1.67 -6.96 -19.85
N LYS A 371 2.57 -6.46 -20.72
CA LYS A 371 3.37 -7.31 -21.64
C LYS A 371 4.54 -8.07 -20.99
N ARG A 372 4.94 -7.69 -19.78
CA ARG A 372 6.06 -8.28 -19.04
C ARG A 372 5.57 -9.21 -17.95
#